data_AF-A0A1N5ZFU3-F1
#
_entry.id   AF-A0A1N5ZFU3-F1
#
_cell.length_a   1.000
_cell.length_b   1.000
_cell.length_c   1.000
_cell.angle_alpha   90.00
_cell.angle_beta   90.00
_cell.angle_gamma   90.00
#
_symmetry.space_group_name_H-M   'P 1'
#
loop_
_entity.id
_entity.type
_entity.pdbx_description
1 polymer ?
#
loop_
_entity_poly.entity_id
_entity_poly.type
_entity_poly.pdbx_seq_one_letter_code
_entity_poly.pdbx_strand_id
1 'polypeptide(L)'
;MAPLRSARRRLGNRTHRAAMLLIAVIAGVGVLPGVAVAAPAGGQQLNAADMTLLNGVRLAGLWEMPAGQMAADKGQSAKVREIGAGIANEHQQLDQLVVNAANKLGASIPSEPTAEQKGWLSEMQKASGARFDQIFVTRLRVAHGKIFPVIGAVRASTRDATVRKLCDDANSFVLHHMQMLESTNLVRWPELPPAALPAPGNDGLLAAAAANAGPQVGVSSTVVWLVFLAALGTGGIATYRMLRRT
;
A
#
# COMPACT_ATOMS: atom_id res chain seq x y z
N MET A 1 -62.48 -19.57 -0.14
CA MET A 1 -63.69 -18.87 0.36
C MET A 1 -63.61 -18.79 1.87
N ALA A 2 -63.49 -17.58 2.44
CA ALA A 2 -63.65 -17.34 3.88
C ALA A 2 -65.15 -17.24 4.24
N PRO A 3 -65.54 -17.35 5.53
CA PRO A 3 -65.77 -16.09 6.26
C PRO A 3 -65.46 -16.08 7.78
N LEU A 4 -64.91 -14.93 8.17
CA LEU A 4 -65.02 -14.11 9.39
C LEU A 4 -65.89 -14.59 10.56
N ARG A 5 -65.33 -14.52 11.79
CA ARG A 5 -66.05 -14.03 12.98
C ARG A 5 -65.13 -13.24 13.91
N SER A 6 -65.73 -12.22 14.50
CA SER A 6 -65.17 -11.05 15.16
C SER A 6 -65.62 -10.98 16.63
N ALA A 7 -64.82 -10.39 17.51
CA ALA A 7 -65.26 -9.74 18.75
C ALA A 7 -64.16 -8.77 19.23
N ARG A 8 -64.27 -7.46 18.97
CA ARG A 8 -64.86 -6.40 19.83
C ARG A 8 -64.10 -6.18 21.16
N ARG A 9 -63.38 -5.04 21.28
CA ARG A 9 -63.76 -3.77 21.99
C ARG A 9 -63.04 -3.70 23.35
N ARG A 10 -62.41 -2.61 23.81
CA ARG A 10 -62.76 -1.18 23.78
C ARG A 10 -61.49 -0.31 23.83
N LEU A 11 -61.47 0.77 23.03
CA LEU A 11 -60.78 2.01 23.40
C LEU A 11 -61.67 2.78 24.38
N GLY A 12 -61.05 3.35 25.41
CA GLY A 12 -61.65 4.36 26.29
C GLY A 12 -60.67 5.50 26.47
N ASN A 13 -60.77 6.53 25.63
CA ASN A 13 -60.24 7.86 25.92
C ASN A 13 -61.05 8.47 27.06
N ARG A 14 -60.39 9.19 27.98
CA ARG A 14 -60.85 10.51 28.41
C ARG A 14 -59.75 11.24 29.18
N THR A 15 -59.75 12.53 28.92
CA THR A 15 -58.70 13.51 29.07
C THR A 15 -58.98 14.45 30.24
N HIS A 16 -57.94 15.22 30.58
CA HIS A 16 -57.94 16.51 31.29
C HIS A 16 -58.11 16.49 32.81
N ARG A 17 -57.08 16.96 33.53
CA ARG A 17 -57.00 18.35 34.01
C ARG A 17 -55.63 18.66 34.62
N ALA A 18 -55.16 19.86 34.32
CA ALA A 18 -53.89 20.46 34.72
C ALA A 18 -53.84 20.80 36.22
N ALA A 19 -52.63 20.86 36.80
CA ALA A 19 -51.99 22.11 37.21
C ALA A 19 -50.90 21.91 38.28
N MET A 20 -49.89 22.79 38.22
CA MET A 20 -49.01 23.29 39.29
C MET A 20 -47.69 22.55 39.58
N LEU A 21 -46.68 22.98 38.82
CA LEU A 21 -45.38 23.51 39.27
C LEU A 21 -44.98 23.28 40.74
N LEU A 22 -43.86 22.58 40.92
CA LEU A 22 -42.86 22.91 41.94
C LEU A 22 -41.47 22.75 41.33
N ILE A 23 -40.82 23.90 41.13
CA ILE A 23 -39.41 24.02 40.79
C ILE A 23 -38.62 23.64 42.04
N ALA A 24 -37.82 22.59 41.96
CA ALA A 24 -36.73 22.35 42.88
C ALA A 24 -35.44 22.16 42.07
N VAL A 25 -34.68 23.25 41.96
CA VAL A 25 -33.29 23.24 41.53
C VAL A 25 -32.49 22.57 42.65
N ILE A 26 -31.95 21.38 42.39
CA ILE A 26 -30.83 20.85 43.17
C ILE A 26 -29.69 20.58 42.19
N ALA A 27 -28.73 21.50 42.22
CA ALA A 27 -27.42 21.30 41.62
C ALA A 27 -26.72 20.14 42.34
N GLY A 28 -26.46 19.07 41.58
CA GLY A 28 -25.63 17.95 42.00
C GLY A 28 -24.75 17.52 40.84
N VAL A 29 -23.61 18.20 40.66
CA VAL A 29 -22.53 17.73 39.79
C VAL A 29 -21.89 16.53 40.49
N GLY A 30 -22.45 15.35 40.24
CA GLY A 30 -21.81 14.08 40.54
C GLY A 30 -20.83 13.75 39.43
N VAL A 31 -19.55 13.97 39.66
CA VAL A 31 -18.48 13.36 38.86
C VAL A 31 -18.53 11.86 39.14
N LEU A 32 -19.22 11.11 38.28
CA LEU A 32 -19.05 9.67 38.22
C LEU A 32 -17.65 9.40 37.64
N PRO A 33 -16.83 8.51 38.22
CA PRO A 33 -15.67 8.01 37.52
C PRO A 33 -16.17 7.32 36.26
N GLY A 34 -15.91 7.98 35.11
CA GLY A 34 -16.22 7.43 33.81
C GLY A 34 -15.56 6.07 33.70
N VAL A 35 -16.38 5.03 33.61
CA VAL A 35 -15.94 3.79 33.01
C VAL A 35 -15.55 4.19 31.59
N ALA A 36 -14.25 4.27 31.32
CA ALA A 36 -13.75 4.31 29.97
C ALA A 36 -14.24 3.02 29.32
N VAL A 37 -15.38 3.09 28.65
CA VAL A 37 -15.78 2.08 27.70
C VAL A 37 -14.69 2.19 26.64
N ALA A 38 -13.69 1.32 26.72
CA ALA A 38 -12.77 1.13 25.62
C ALA A 38 -13.68 0.89 24.42
N ALA A 39 -13.68 1.86 23.49
CA ALA A 39 -14.28 1.65 22.20
C ALA A 39 -13.78 0.28 21.73
N PRO A 40 -14.64 -0.57 21.14
CA PRO A 40 -14.13 -1.79 20.53
C PRO A 40 -12.95 -1.35 19.67
N ALA A 41 -11.84 -2.07 19.74
CA ALA A 41 -10.74 -1.89 18.81
C ALA A 41 -11.25 -2.27 17.41
N GLY A 42 -12.11 -1.42 16.85
CA GLY A 42 -12.50 -1.46 15.46
C GLY A 42 -11.21 -1.23 14.70
N GLY A 43 -10.88 -2.19 13.83
CA GLY A 43 -9.67 -2.14 13.00
C GLY A 43 -9.48 -0.72 12.50
N GLN A 44 -8.35 -0.12 12.86
CA GLN A 44 -8.09 1.27 12.55
C GLN A 44 -8.21 1.43 11.03
N GLN A 45 -9.07 2.35 10.58
CA GLN A 45 -9.36 2.50 9.16
C GLN A 45 -8.05 2.78 8.42
N LEU A 46 -7.70 1.90 7.47
CA LEU A 46 -6.51 2.05 6.66
C LEU A 46 -6.57 3.37 5.90
N ASN A 47 -5.49 4.14 5.99
CA ASN A 47 -5.36 5.37 5.21
C ASN A 47 -4.81 5.08 3.81
N ALA A 48 -4.77 6.09 2.95
CA ALA A 48 -4.29 5.95 1.58
C ALA A 48 -2.83 5.49 1.50
N ALA A 49 -1.98 5.88 2.45
CA ALA A 49 -0.57 5.48 2.50
C ALA A 49 -0.42 4.01 2.90
N ASP A 50 -1.23 3.52 3.83
CA ASP A 50 -1.28 2.10 4.22
C ASP A 50 -1.68 1.22 3.02
N MET A 51 -2.74 1.61 2.30
CA MET A 51 -3.16 0.91 1.08
C MET A 51 -2.13 1.01 -0.05
N THR A 52 -1.41 2.13 -0.15
CA THR A 52 -0.31 2.28 -1.12
C THR A 52 0.80 1.28 -0.85
N LEU A 53 1.16 1.05 0.42
CA LEU A 53 2.15 0.03 0.79
C LEU A 53 1.66 -1.38 0.45
N LEU A 54 0.47 -1.75 0.89
CA LEU A 54 -0.10 -3.09 0.65
C LEU A 54 -0.14 -3.42 -0.85
N ASN A 55 -0.66 -2.49 -1.66
CA ASN A 55 -0.73 -2.67 -3.10
C ASN A 55 0.66 -2.68 -3.73
N GLY A 56 1.57 -1.80 -3.30
CA GLY A 56 2.93 -1.72 -3.83
C GLY A 56 3.73 -2.99 -3.58
N VAL A 57 3.71 -3.52 -2.35
CA VAL A 57 4.42 -4.76 -1.99
C VAL A 57 3.83 -5.96 -2.72
N ARG A 58 2.49 -6.05 -2.81
CA ARG A 58 1.83 -7.13 -3.57
C ARG A 58 2.18 -7.07 -5.05
N LEU A 59 2.09 -5.89 -5.66
CA LEU A 59 2.44 -5.71 -7.07
C LEU A 59 3.91 -6.04 -7.32
N ALA A 60 4.83 -5.72 -6.41
CA ALA A 60 6.23 -6.09 -6.51
C ALA A 60 6.42 -7.62 -6.56
N GLY A 61 5.84 -8.35 -5.61
CA GLY A 61 5.89 -9.82 -5.58
C GLY A 61 5.37 -10.49 -6.86
N LEU A 62 4.28 -9.96 -7.43
CA LEU A 62 3.64 -10.51 -8.63
C LEU A 62 4.52 -10.50 -9.89
N TRP A 63 5.54 -9.63 -9.99
CA TRP A 63 6.46 -9.63 -11.13
C TRP A 63 7.91 -9.90 -10.77
N GLU A 64 8.39 -9.51 -9.59
CA GLU A 64 9.80 -9.71 -9.21
C GLU A 64 10.09 -11.18 -8.89
N MET A 65 9.09 -11.94 -8.40
CA MET A 65 9.21 -13.39 -8.21
C MET A 65 9.43 -14.14 -9.54
N PRO A 66 8.57 -14.02 -10.56
CA PRO A 66 8.83 -14.66 -11.86
C PRO A 66 10.05 -14.08 -12.58
N ALA A 67 10.39 -12.80 -12.39
CA ALA A 67 11.63 -12.22 -12.93
C ALA A 67 12.88 -12.85 -12.29
N GLY A 68 12.87 -13.04 -10.97
CA GLY A 68 13.94 -13.73 -10.24
C GLY A 68 14.10 -15.18 -10.66
N GLN A 69 12.99 -15.91 -10.82
CA GLN A 69 13.00 -17.29 -11.33
C GLN A 69 13.61 -17.34 -12.73
N MET A 70 13.22 -16.41 -13.61
CA MET A 70 13.79 -16.31 -14.94
C MET A 70 15.30 -16.03 -14.87
N ALA A 71 15.75 -15.18 -13.95
CA ALA A 71 17.17 -14.89 -13.77
C ALA A 71 17.95 -16.10 -13.24
N ALA A 72 17.38 -16.88 -12.33
CA ALA A 72 17.94 -18.15 -11.88
C ALA A 72 18.12 -19.15 -13.04
N ASP A 73 17.13 -19.24 -13.92
CA ASP A 73 17.10 -20.21 -15.01
C ASP A 73 18.03 -19.85 -16.18
N LYS A 74 18.03 -18.57 -16.60
CA LYS A 74 18.71 -18.15 -17.84
C LYS A 74 19.69 -16.98 -17.71
N GLY A 75 19.98 -16.53 -16.49
CA GLY A 75 21.03 -15.53 -16.25
C GLY A 75 22.37 -16.00 -16.84
N GLN A 76 23.07 -15.12 -17.54
CA GLN A 76 24.35 -15.43 -18.18
C GLN A 76 25.44 -15.65 -17.14
N SER A 77 25.57 -14.72 -16.19
CA SER A 77 26.53 -14.81 -15.12
C SER A 77 26.03 -15.70 -13.98
N ALA A 78 26.93 -16.45 -13.34
CA ALA A 78 26.60 -17.23 -12.16
C ALA A 78 26.04 -16.34 -11.04
N LYS A 79 26.56 -15.13 -10.91
CA LYS A 79 26.13 -14.13 -9.93
C LYS A 79 24.67 -13.71 -10.13
N VAL A 80 24.25 -13.44 -11.38
CA VAL A 80 22.85 -13.10 -11.68
C VAL A 80 21.92 -14.29 -11.43
N ARG A 81 22.34 -15.53 -11.72
CA ARG A 81 21.52 -16.71 -11.40
C ARG A 81 21.31 -16.89 -9.90
N GLU A 82 22.39 -16.78 -9.12
CA GLU A 82 22.35 -16.84 -7.66
C GLU A 82 21.42 -15.78 -7.07
N ILE A 83 21.60 -14.53 -7.49
CA ILE A 83 20.79 -13.40 -7.02
C ILE A 83 19.34 -13.52 -7.49
N GLY A 84 19.10 -13.99 -8.72
CA GLY A 84 17.76 -14.27 -9.22
C GLY A 84 17.00 -15.25 -8.32
N ALA A 85 17.65 -16.35 -7.93
CA ALA A 85 17.08 -17.33 -7.02
C ALA A 85 16.81 -16.74 -5.62
N GLY A 86 17.76 -15.96 -5.08
CA GLY A 86 17.61 -15.27 -3.80
C GLY A 86 16.42 -14.30 -3.78
N ILE A 87 16.34 -13.42 -4.78
CA ILE A 87 15.25 -12.46 -4.96
C ILE A 87 13.90 -13.18 -5.13
N ALA A 88 13.82 -14.24 -5.92
CA ALA A 88 12.57 -14.99 -6.08
C ALA A 88 12.08 -15.57 -4.75
N ASN A 89 12.97 -16.19 -3.97
CA ASN A 89 12.66 -16.75 -2.67
C ASN A 89 12.23 -15.67 -1.65
N GLU A 90 12.96 -14.56 -1.59
CA GLU A 90 12.64 -13.46 -0.67
C GLU A 90 11.33 -12.75 -1.05
N HIS A 91 11.03 -12.59 -2.35
CA HIS A 91 9.72 -12.12 -2.78
C HIS A 91 8.59 -13.09 -2.48
N GLN A 92 8.80 -14.40 -2.53
CA GLN A 92 7.78 -15.36 -2.09
C GLN A 92 7.43 -15.18 -0.62
N GLN A 93 8.44 -14.98 0.23
CA GLN A 93 8.23 -14.72 1.66
C GLN A 93 7.50 -13.39 1.89
N LEU A 94 7.97 -12.31 1.25
CA LEU A 94 7.36 -10.99 1.38
C LEU A 94 5.91 -10.96 0.84
N ASP A 95 5.65 -11.68 -0.24
CA ASP A 95 4.30 -11.83 -0.81
C ASP A 95 3.34 -12.49 0.18
N GLN A 96 3.79 -13.57 0.85
CA GLN A 96 3.01 -14.22 1.90
C GLN A 96 2.73 -13.27 3.07
N LEU A 97 3.70 -12.44 3.46
CA LEU A 97 3.55 -11.45 4.53
C LEU A 97 2.50 -10.39 4.18
N VAL A 98 2.53 -9.83 2.96
CA VAL A 98 1.54 -8.82 2.55
C VAL A 98 0.14 -9.41 2.38
N VAL A 99 0.01 -10.64 1.86
CA VAL A 99 -1.28 -11.35 1.77
C VAL A 99 -1.86 -11.58 3.16
N ASN A 100 -1.05 -12.03 4.11
CA ASN A 100 -1.48 -12.23 5.50
C ASN A 100 -1.89 -10.92 6.18
N ALA A 101 -1.12 -9.85 5.96
CA ALA A 101 -1.47 -8.52 6.47
C ALA A 101 -2.80 -8.02 5.88
N ALA A 102 -2.99 -8.12 4.56
CA ALA A 102 -4.21 -7.72 3.89
C ALA A 102 -5.44 -8.51 4.40
N ASN A 103 -5.32 -9.82 4.54
CA ASN A 103 -6.38 -10.67 5.10
C ASN A 103 -6.75 -10.27 6.53
N LYS A 104 -5.75 -10.03 7.39
CA LYS A 104 -5.98 -9.58 8.77
C LYS A 104 -6.69 -8.23 8.84
N LEU A 105 -6.41 -7.35 7.88
CA LEU A 105 -6.96 -6.01 7.80
C LEU A 105 -8.28 -5.94 7.02
N GLY A 106 -8.73 -7.05 6.43
CA GLY A 106 -9.90 -7.07 5.52
C GLY A 106 -9.70 -6.22 4.27
N ALA A 107 -8.45 -6.03 3.83
CA ALA A 107 -8.09 -5.20 2.69
C ALA A 107 -8.01 -6.02 1.40
N SER A 108 -8.53 -5.47 0.31
CA SER A 108 -8.37 -6.04 -1.04
C SER A 108 -7.07 -5.54 -1.67
N ILE A 109 -6.25 -6.47 -2.15
CA ILE A 109 -4.98 -6.20 -2.84
C ILE A 109 -4.99 -6.81 -4.25
N PRO A 110 -4.15 -6.32 -5.19
CA PRO A 110 -4.07 -6.86 -6.55
C PRO A 110 -3.74 -8.35 -6.60
N SER A 111 -4.35 -9.06 -7.56
CA SER A 111 -4.08 -10.49 -7.81
C SER A 111 -3.25 -10.72 -9.08
N GLU A 112 -3.03 -9.70 -9.90
CA GLU A 112 -2.29 -9.78 -11.15
C GLU A 112 -1.30 -8.62 -11.31
N PRO A 113 -0.19 -8.82 -12.04
CA PRO A 113 0.70 -7.72 -12.39
C PRO A 113 -0.01 -6.70 -13.29
N THR A 114 0.43 -5.44 -13.22
CA THR A 114 -0.03 -4.38 -14.13
C THR A 114 0.38 -4.67 -15.58
N ALA A 115 -0.24 -4.00 -16.54
CA ALA A 115 0.14 -4.11 -17.95
C ALA A 115 1.62 -3.76 -18.19
N GLU A 116 2.15 -2.77 -17.47
CA GLU A 116 3.56 -2.39 -17.54
C GLU A 116 4.47 -3.48 -16.99
N GLN A 117 4.13 -4.07 -15.84
CA GLN A 117 4.89 -5.18 -15.24
C GLN A 117 4.88 -6.42 -16.14
N LYS A 118 3.73 -6.73 -16.76
CA LYS A 118 3.64 -7.77 -17.81
C LYS A 118 4.57 -7.44 -18.99
N GLY A 119 4.69 -6.17 -19.35
CA GLY A 119 5.65 -5.68 -20.34
C GLY A 119 7.11 -5.91 -19.94
N TRP A 120 7.50 -5.62 -18.70
CA TRP A 120 8.86 -5.89 -18.19
C TRP A 120 9.18 -7.39 -18.20
N LEU A 121 8.23 -8.24 -17.80
CA LEU A 121 8.38 -9.70 -17.89
C LEU A 121 8.56 -10.16 -19.34
N SER A 122 7.80 -9.60 -20.28
CA SER A 122 7.95 -9.91 -21.71
C SER A 122 9.31 -9.45 -22.27
N GLU A 123 9.78 -8.26 -21.87
CA GLU A 123 11.11 -7.74 -22.22
C GLU A 123 12.20 -8.71 -21.76
N MET A 124 12.16 -9.12 -20.50
CA MET A 124 13.09 -10.09 -19.93
C MET A 124 12.97 -11.45 -20.62
N GLN A 125 11.75 -11.93 -20.89
CA GLN A 125 11.53 -13.21 -21.57
C GLN A 125 12.19 -13.28 -22.94
N LYS A 126 12.15 -12.17 -23.70
CA LYS A 126 12.74 -12.07 -25.05
C LYS A 126 14.25 -11.84 -25.04
N ALA A 127 14.81 -11.38 -23.93
CA ALA A 127 16.25 -11.16 -23.80
C ALA A 127 17.00 -12.44 -23.43
N SER A 128 18.29 -12.47 -23.76
CA SER A 128 19.22 -13.55 -23.42
C SER A 128 20.64 -12.99 -23.17
N GLY A 129 21.52 -13.82 -22.62
CA GLY A 129 22.92 -13.48 -22.40
C GLY A 129 23.12 -12.25 -21.51
N ALA A 130 24.20 -11.50 -21.74
CA ALA A 130 24.51 -10.29 -20.98
C ALA A 130 23.41 -9.22 -21.08
N ARG A 131 22.63 -9.20 -22.16
CA ARG A 131 21.51 -8.27 -22.32
C ARG A 131 20.39 -8.57 -21.31
N PHE A 132 20.09 -9.84 -21.08
CA PHE A 132 19.12 -10.25 -20.06
C PHE A 132 19.59 -9.81 -18.67
N ASP A 133 20.83 -10.15 -18.29
CA ASP A 133 21.42 -9.79 -16.99
C ASP A 133 21.30 -8.28 -16.73
N GLN A 134 21.62 -7.45 -17.73
CA GLN A 134 21.52 -6.00 -17.62
C GLN A 134 20.07 -5.51 -17.44
N ILE A 135 19.11 -6.06 -18.19
CA ILE A 135 17.69 -5.68 -18.06
C ILE A 135 17.19 -6.03 -16.66
N PHE A 136 17.43 -7.28 -16.21
CA PHE A 136 17.02 -7.76 -14.89
C PHE A 136 17.54 -6.84 -13.78
N VAL A 137 18.86 -6.60 -13.73
CA VAL A 137 19.48 -5.78 -12.69
C VAL A 137 18.96 -4.33 -12.74
N THR A 138 18.85 -3.75 -13.93
CA THR A 138 18.38 -2.36 -14.07
C THR A 138 16.93 -2.20 -13.60
N ARG A 139 16.03 -3.09 -14.01
CA ARG A 139 14.60 -3.01 -13.70
C ARG A 139 14.36 -3.12 -12.19
N LEU A 140 14.88 -4.17 -11.57
CA LEU A 140 14.66 -4.41 -10.14
C LEU A 140 15.33 -3.32 -9.29
N ARG A 141 16.54 -2.88 -9.65
CA ARG A 141 17.22 -1.85 -8.85
C ARG A 141 16.50 -0.51 -8.87
N VAL A 142 15.92 -0.13 -10.02
CA VAL A 142 15.08 1.07 -10.13
C VAL A 142 13.77 0.90 -9.36
N ALA A 143 13.13 -0.27 -9.44
CA ALA A 143 11.89 -0.55 -8.70
C ALA A 143 12.11 -0.46 -7.18
N HIS A 144 13.15 -1.11 -6.66
CA HIS A 144 13.53 -1.05 -5.25
C HIS A 144 13.86 0.38 -4.79
N GLY A 145 14.58 1.16 -5.61
CA GLY A 145 14.87 2.56 -5.30
C GLY A 145 13.61 3.44 -5.21
N LYS A 146 12.54 3.12 -5.94
CA LYS A 146 11.27 3.85 -5.88
C LYS A 146 10.46 3.50 -4.62
N ILE A 147 10.41 2.23 -4.22
CA ILE A 147 9.58 1.80 -3.09
C ILE A 147 10.25 2.05 -1.73
N PHE A 148 11.59 2.02 -1.65
CA PHE A 148 12.35 2.23 -0.41
C PHE A 148 11.92 3.48 0.39
N PRO A 149 11.86 4.70 -0.20
CA PRO A 149 11.41 5.89 0.53
C PRO A 149 9.92 5.82 0.92
N VAL A 150 9.08 5.15 0.13
CA VAL A 150 7.65 4.98 0.44
C VAL A 150 7.47 4.13 1.70
N ILE A 151 8.25 3.04 1.83
CA ILE A 151 8.21 2.19 3.03
C ILE A 151 8.55 3.03 4.27
N GLY A 152 9.61 3.84 4.20
CA GLY A 152 9.98 4.75 5.29
C GLY A 152 8.89 5.77 5.64
N ALA A 153 8.25 6.38 4.64
CA ALA A 153 7.19 7.37 4.85
C ALA A 153 5.93 6.75 5.49
N VAL A 154 5.51 5.57 5.04
CA VAL A 154 4.39 4.83 5.64
C VAL A 154 4.77 4.38 7.05
N ARG A 155 5.99 3.86 7.22
CA ARG A 155 6.50 3.45 8.53
C ARG A 155 6.52 4.60 9.53
N ALA A 156 6.80 5.83 9.12
CA ALA A 156 6.80 6.98 10.01
C ALA A 156 5.39 7.43 10.42
N SER A 157 4.38 7.24 9.57
CA SER A 157 3.07 7.88 9.71
C SER A 157 1.91 6.93 10.05
N THR A 158 2.00 5.65 9.65
CA THR A 158 0.92 4.68 9.85
C THR A 158 0.51 4.61 11.31
N ARG A 159 -0.77 4.33 11.57
CA ARG A 159 -1.28 4.09 12.93
C ARG A 159 -1.62 2.63 13.18
N ASP A 160 -1.57 1.81 12.14
CA ASP A 160 -1.88 0.39 12.22
C ASP A 160 -0.62 -0.44 12.52
N ALA A 161 -0.69 -1.31 13.54
CA ALA A 161 0.44 -2.13 13.97
C ALA A 161 0.83 -3.23 12.96
N THR A 162 -0.14 -3.74 12.20
CA THR A 162 0.10 -4.73 11.15
C THR A 162 0.83 -4.10 9.96
N VAL A 163 0.37 -2.91 9.52
CA VAL A 163 1.06 -2.14 8.47
C VAL A 163 2.46 -1.73 8.92
N ARG A 164 2.60 -1.28 10.17
CA ARG A 164 3.90 -0.97 10.76
C ARG A 164 4.89 -2.13 10.70
N LYS A 165 4.43 -3.34 11.05
CA LYS A 165 5.28 -4.54 10.96
C LYS A 165 5.63 -4.87 9.51
N LEU A 166 4.66 -4.80 8.60
CA LEU A 166 4.92 -5.05 7.17
C LEU A 166 5.96 -4.08 6.61
N CYS A 167 5.95 -2.82 7.03
CA CYS A 167 7.01 -1.87 6.67
C CYS A 167 8.40 -2.33 7.14
N ASP A 168 8.52 -2.81 8.38
CA ASP A 168 9.81 -3.27 8.93
C ASP A 168 10.32 -4.48 8.13
N ASP A 169 9.45 -5.46 7.86
CA ASP A 169 9.77 -6.64 7.06
C ASP A 169 10.16 -6.23 5.61
N ALA A 170 9.32 -5.43 4.94
CA ALA A 170 9.54 -5.01 3.56
C ALA A 170 10.84 -4.21 3.39
N ASN A 171 11.15 -3.31 4.33
CA ASN A 171 12.38 -2.52 4.25
C ASN A 171 13.64 -3.38 4.34
N SER A 172 13.60 -4.43 5.18
CA SER A 172 14.71 -5.38 5.30
C SER A 172 14.98 -6.09 3.97
N PHE A 173 13.94 -6.64 3.33
CA PHE A 173 14.08 -7.30 2.03
C PHE A 173 14.54 -6.34 0.94
N VAL A 174 13.91 -5.17 0.81
CA VAL A 174 14.24 -4.20 -0.24
C VAL A 174 15.70 -3.74 -0.14
N LEU A 175 16.18 -3.46 1.08
CA LEU A 175 17.59 -3.08 1.28
C LEU A 175 18.53 -4.22 0.88
N HIS A 176 18.23 -5.45 1.30
CA HIS A 176 19.02 -6.62 0.95
C HIS A 176 19.04 -6.87 -0.56
N HIS A 177 17.90 -6.78 -1.24
CA HIS A 177 17.83 -6.92 -2.69
C HIS A 177 18.64 -5.85 -3.43
N MET A 178 18.61 -4.59 -2.96
CA MET A 178 19.47 -3.55 -3.53
C MET A 178 20.94 -3.93 -3.43
N GLN A 179 21.40 -4.40 -2.27
CA GLN A 179 22.79 -4.85 -2.06
C GLN A 179 23.14 -6.04 -2.96
N MET A 180 22.24 -7.03 -3.07
CA MET A 180 22.41 -8.17 -3.98
C MET A 180 22.60 -7.69 -5.42
N LEU A 181 21.68 -6.86 -5.94
CA LEU A 181 21.73 -6.34 -7.31
C LEU A 181 22.98 -5.50 -7.56
N GLU A 182 23.39 -4.67 -6.59
CA GLU A 182 24.61 -3.86 -6.67
C GLU A 182 25.88 -4.72 -6.72
N SER A 183 25.90 -5.87 -6.02
CA SER A 183 27.01 -6.82 -6.05
C SER A 183 27.27 -7.49 -7.41
N THR A 184 26.34 -7.34 -8.37
CA THR A 184 26.54 -7.80 -9.75
C THR A 184 27.54 -6.95 -10.54
N ASN A 185 27.83 -5.73 -10.09
CA ASN A 185 28.53 -4.69 -10.85
C ASN A 185 27.84 -4.28 -12.16
N LEU A 186 26.56 -4.62 -12.35
CA LEU A 186 25.75 -4.24 -13.52
C LEU A 186 24.84 -3.04 -13.26
N VAL A 187 24.83 -2.48 -12.04
CA VAL A 187 24.06 -1.27 -11.72
C VAL A 187 24.71 -0.05 -12.37
N ARG A 188 23.93 0.65 -13.20
CA ARG A 188 24.37 1.87 -13.89
C ARG A 188 24.04 3.09 -13.05
N TRP A 189 24.89 3.38 -12.07
CA TRP A 189 24.70 4.44 -11.07
C TRP A 189 24.32 5.81 -11.66
N PRO A 190 24.96 6.31 -12.74
CA PRO A 190 24.60 7.61 -13.32
C PRO A 190 23.22 7.64 -13.98
N GLU A 191 22.60 6.48 -14.23
CA GLU A 191 21.29 6.35 -14.86
C GLU A 191 20.16 6.12 -13.84
N LEU A 192 20.48 6.05 -12.54
CA LEU A 192 19.45 5.93 -11.52
C LEU A 192 18.59 7.21 -11.47
N PRO A 193 17.27 7.09 -11.27
CA PRO A 193 16.40 8.26 -11.12
C PRO A 193 16.86 9.15 -9.96
N PRO A 194 16.66 10.48 -10.06
CA PRO A 194 16.96 11.39 -8.95
C PRO A 194 16.08 11.07 -7.73
N ALA A 195 16.58 11.43 -6.54
CA ALA A 195 15.82 11.28 -5.31
C ALA A 195 14.52 12.11 -5.38
N ALA A 196 13.38 11.48 -5.09
CA ALA A 196 12.09 12.14 -4.98
C ALA A 196 11.97 12.83 -3.61
N LEU A 197 12.68 13.94 -3.43
CA LEU A 197 12.61 14.76 -2.23
C LEU A 197 11.43 15.76 -2.32
N PRO A 198 10.80 16.10 -1.18
CA PRO A 198 9.88 17.23 -1.13
C PRO A 198 10.56 18.52 -1.63
N ALA A 199 9.81 19.38 -2.32
CA ALA A 199 10.32 20.70 -2.70
C ALA A 199 10.66 21.51 -1.44
N PRO A 200 11.84 22.15 -1.33
CA PRO A 200 12.20 22.93 -0.15
C PRO A 200 11.11 23.95 0.21
N GLY A 201 10.58 23.91 1.45
CA GLY A 201 9.61 24.89 1.96
C GLY A 201 8.17 24.41 2.16
N ASN A 202 7.85 23.14 1.89
CA ASN A 202 6.56 22.52 2.23
C ASN A 202 6.55 21.88 3.64
N ASP A 203 7.55 22.20 4.47
CA ASP A 203 7.82 21.65 5.80
C ASP A 203 6.91 22.18 6.92
N GLY A 204 5.65 22.48 6.61
CA GLY A 204 4.67 22.70 7.66
C GLY A 204 4.31 21.36 8.29
N LEU A 205 4.82 21.06 9.49
CA LEU A 205 4.27 20.05 10.41
C LEU A 205 2.72 20.10 10.47
N LEU A 206 2.12 21.25 10.17
CA LEU A 206 0.68 21.52 10.01
C LEU A 206 0.05 20.92 8.74
N ALA A 207 0.74 20.90 7.59
CA ALA A 207 0.24 20.26 6.36
C ALA A 207 0.26 18.73 6.46
N ALA A 208 1.29 18.18 7.12
CA ALA A 208 1.39 16.76 7.44
C ALA A 208 0.37 16.32 8.51
N ALA A 209 0.01 17.21 9.45
CA ALA A 209 -1.07 16.97 10.41
C ALA A 209 -2.46 16.99 9.75
N ALA A 210 -2.68 17.86 8.77
CA ALA A 210 -3.94 17.93 8.02
C ALA A 210 -4.18 16.73 7.10
N ALA A 211 -3.12 16.15 6.51
CA ALA A 211 -3.22 14.93 5.70
C ALA A 211 -3.46 13.64 6.50
N ASN A 212 -3.16 13.63 7.80
CA ASN A 212 -3.32 12.49 8.70
C ASN A 212 -4.64 12.50 9.50
N ALA A 213 -5.47 13.54 9.35
CA ALA A 213 -6.79 13.62 9.95
C ALA A 213 -7.83 13.19 8.91
N GLY A 214 -8.21 11.90 8.88
CA GLY A 214 -9.32 11.46 8.02
C GLY A 214 -10.66 12.09 8.42
N PRO A 215 -11.76 11.80 7.72
CA PRO A 215 -11.95 11.78 6.28
C PRO A 215 -12.42 13.15 5.77
N GLN A 216 -11.99 13.57 4.58
CA GLN A 216 -12.70 14.59 3.78
C GLN A 216 -12.77 14.13 2.33
N VAL A 217 -14.00 13.77 1.95
CA VAL A 217 -14.65 13.82 0.63
C VAL A 217 -13.75 14.03 -0.60
N GLY A 218 -13.68 12.99 -1.43
CA GLY A 218 -13.60 13.10 -2.90
C GLY A 218 -12.34 13.72 -3.50
N VAL A 219 -11.20 13.05 -3.40
CA VAL A 219 -10.07 13.32 -4.32
C VAL A 219 -10.13 12.32 -5.47
N SER A 220 -10.36 12.84 -6.68
CA SER A 220 -10.46 12.05 -7.90
C SER A 220 -9.18 11.24 -8.14
N SER A 221 -9.34 9.92 -8.20
CA SER A 221 -8.31 8.92 -8.48
C SER A 221 -7.48 9.25 -9.73
N THR A 222 -8.05 10.03 -10.66
CA THR A 222 -7.41 10.47 -11.89
C THR A 222 -6.14 11.30 -11.66
N VAL A 223 -6.06 12.13 -10.61
CA VAL A 223 -4.89 12.99 -10.36
C VAL A 223 -3.70 12.20 -9.82
N VAL A 224 -3.96 11.21 -8.98
CA VAL A 224 -2.92 10.29 -8.46
C VAL A 224 -2.37 9.41 -9.59
N TRP A 225 -3.23 8.95 -10.50
CA TRP A 225 -2.80 8.21 -11.69
C TRP A 225 -2.06 9.09 -12.70
N LEU A 226 -2.36 10.38 -12.84
CA LEU A 226 -1.61 11.27 -13.74
C LEU A 226 -0.17 11.50 -13.26
N VAL A 227 0.05 11.60 -11.95
CA VAL A 227 1.40 11.72 -11.37
C VAL A 227 2.17 10.39 -11.47
N PHE A 228 1.51 9.25 -11.25
CA PHE A 228 2.12 7.93 -11.44
C PHE A 228 2.39 7.60 -12.93
N LEU A 229 1.48 7.91 -13.85
CA LEU A 229 1.64 7.67 -15.28
C LEU A 229 2.67 8.62 -15.93
N ALA A 230 2.78 9.87 -15.46
CA ALA A 230 3.84 10.77 -15.89
C ALA A 230 5.23 10.27 -15.46
N ALA A 231 5.34 9.61 -14.30
CA ALA A 231 6.57 8.99 -13.81
C ALA A 231 6.89 7.63 -14.47
N LEU A 232 5.92 7.00 -15.15
CA LEU A 232 6.11 5.75 -15.89
C LEU A 232 6.33 5.99 -17.40
N GLY A 233 5.76 7.06 -17.98
CA GLY A 233 6.01 7.47 -19.36
C GLY A 233 7.44 7.96 -19.61
N THR A 234 8.08 8.57 -18.61
CA THR A 234 9.48 9.04 -18.72
C THR A 234 10.49 7.89 -18.67
N GLY A 235 10.18 6.79 -17.99
CA GLY A 235 11.01 5.58 -17.97
C GLY A 235 10.99 4.79 -19.29
N GLY A 236 9.84 4.76 -19.98
CA GLY A 236 9.71 4.13 -21.30
C GLY A 236 10.50 4.86 -22.39
N ILE A 237 10.47 6.20 -22.38
CA ILE A 237 11.16 7.04 -23.38
C ILE A 237 12.69 7.00 -23.20
N ALA A 238 13.18 6.95 -21.95
CA ALA A 238 14.60 6.80 -21.67
C ALA A 238 15.13 5.41 -22.10
N THR A 239 14.37 4.34 -21.84
CA THR A 239 14.77 2.98 -22.22
C THR A 239 14.79 2.79 -23.76
N TYR A 240 13.83 3.38 -24.48
CA TYR A 240 13.74 3.30 -25.94
C TYR A 240 14.90 4.02 -26.67
N ARG A 241 15.40 5.13 -26.12
CA ARG A 241 16.51 5.89 -26.73
C ARG A 241 17.88 5.23 -26.55
N MET A 242 18.07 4.43 -25.50
CA MET A 242 19.32 3.71 -25.26
C MET A 242 19.46 2.44 -26.10
N LEU A 243 18.35 1.76 -26.39
CA LEU A 243 18.30 0.54 -27.20
C LEU A 243 18.52 0.76 -28.71
N ARG A 244 18.48 2.02 -29.18
CA ARG A 244 18.62 2.37 -30.61
C ARG A 244 20.02 2.86 -30.99
N ARG A 245 20.96 2.90 -30.03
CA ARG A 245 22.34 3.39 -30.21
C ARG A 245 23.42 2.31 -30.09
N THR A 246 23.01 1.04 -30.06
CA THR A 246 23.86 -0.16 -30.13
C THR A 246 23.23 -1.12 -31.11
#